data_AF-A0A9P2T7K6-F1
#
_entry.id   AF-A0A9P2T7K6-F1
#
_cell.length_a   1.000
_cell.length_b   1.000
_cell.length_c   1.000
_cell.angle_alpha   90.00
_cell.angle_beta   90.00
_cell.angle_gamma   90.00
#
_symmetry.space_group_name_H-M   'P 1'
#
loop_
_entity.id
_entity.type
_entity.pdbx_description
1 polymer ?
#
loop_
_entity_poly.entity_id
_entity_poly.type
_entity_poly.pdbx_seq_one_letter_code
_entity_poly.pdbx_strand_id
1 'polypeptide(L)'
;MWQVLFYVTPITVGIALVILGVSAVVVARWNRRSPRLFPREARWLLGTAAAMYLLILGGPLLGWDKVGTTGWGITWNPLSAYEELRQRTLASEGAYLALGPSAEETVYYGARELSPEELEQARREVDPGDAAYYRYPTTDGRIVWIDAYGHDVDLDKRAELEAVPPPPVRTEPSAGLIVEEKIVNALLFVPIGILAFAAFSSWWARLTTGPGLSLAIETVQWAMAAGRTADTGDLLVNTVGSAIGVAMTAFASLCLGFFHREGARHHSPVIAGEDSLPV
;
A
#
# COMPACT_ATOMS: atom_id res chain seq x y z
N MET A 1 0.81 -15.45 2.77
CA MET A 1 1.91 -15.89 3.66
C MET A 1 2.70 -14.66 4.06
N TRP A 2 2.22 -13.94 5.07
CA TRP A 2 2.91 -12.85 5.77
C TRP A 2 2.55 -12.87 7.26
N GLN A 3 2.12 -14.02 7.78
CA GLN A 3 1.66 -14.19 9.17
C GLN A 3 2.78 -14.07 10.23
N VAL A 4 3.94 -13.52 9.87
CA VAL A 4 5.07 -13.32 10.80
C VAL A 4 5.38 -11.83 11.01
N LEU A 5 4.78 -10.90 10.26
CA LEU A 5 4.91 -9.46 10.53
C LEU A 5 3.59 -8.86 11.05
N PHE A 6 2.98 -9.51 12.04
CA PHE A 6 1.85 -8.92 12.74
C PHE A 6 2.29 -7.61 13.41
N TYR A 7 1.50 -6.56 13.18
CA TYR A 7 1.63 -5.16 13.62
C TYR A 7 2.31 -4.19 12.65
N VAL A 8 1.79 -4.09 11.41
CA VAL A 8 1.84 -2.82 10.68
C VAL A 8 0.94 -1.83 11.44
N THR A 9 1.55 -1.07 12.34
CA THR A 9 0.90 -0.05 13.15
C THR A 9 1.45 1.31 12.77
N PRO A 10 0.76 2.41 13.09
CA PRO A 10 1.32 3.75 12.88
C PRO A 10 2.71 3.92 13.51
N ILE A 11 2.98 3.22 14.62
CA ILE A 11 4.28 3.24 15.31
C ILE A 11 5.36 2.54 14.50
N THR A 12 5.12 1.30 14.03
CA THR A 12 6.13 0.54 13.28
C THR A 12 6.40 1.19 11.92
N VAL A 13 5.37 1.72 11.27
CA VAL A 13 5.51 2.54 10.05
C VAL A 13 6.33 3.81 10.34
N GLY A 14 6.02 4.52 11.43
CA GLY A 14 6.77 5.71 11.84
C GLY A 14 8.25 5.43 12.10
N ILE A 15 8.56 4.35 12.82
CA ILE A 15 9.95 3.91 13.07
C ILE A 15 10.65 3.59 11.75
N ALA A 16 10.00 2.84 10.84
CA ALA A 16 10.55 2.52 9.53
C ALA A 16 10.87 3.78 8.72
N LEU A 17 9.93 4.75 8.68
CA LEU A 17 10.14 6.03 7.99
C LEU A 17 11.30 6.84 8.57
N VAL A 18 11.48 6.85 9.90
CA VAL A 18 12.63 7.50 10.54
C VAL A 18 13.94 6.84 10.11
N ILE A 19 14.01 5.51 10.14
CA ILE A 19 15.20 4.75 9.73
C ILE A 19 15.53 5.01 8.26
N LEU A 20 14.52 5.01 7.39
CA LEU A 20 14.65 5.30 5.96
C LEU A 20 15.10 6.75 5.73
N GLY A 21 14.56 7.71 6.51
CA GLY A 21 14.97 9.12 6.48
C GLY A 21 16.42 9.32 6.86
N VAL A 22 16.87 8.70 7.96
CA VAL A 22 18.27 8.72 8.38
C VAL A 22 19.16 8.09 7.30
N SER A 23 18.75 6.96 6.73
CA SER A 23 19.48 6.29 5.65
C SER A 23 19.64 7.19 4.42
N ALA A 24 18.57 7.88 4.00
CA ALA A 24 18.61 8.84 2.90
C ALA A 24 19.60 9.99 3.15
N VAL A 25 19.66 10.52 4.38
CA VAL A 25 20.62 11.56 4.78
C VAL A 25 22.06 11.04 4.75
N VAL A 26 22.30 9.83 5.27
CA VAL A 26 23.62 9.19 5.26
C VAL A 26 24.10 8.98 3.82
N VAL A 27 23.25 8.42 2.96
CA VAL A 27 23.53 8.19 1.54
C VAL A 27 23.79 9.51 0.81
N ALA A 28 22.96 10.53 1.01
CA ALA A 28 23.18 11.86 0.44
C ALA A 28 24.52 12.47 0.87
N ARG A 29 24.86 12.37 2.16
CA ARG A 29 26.13 12.88 2.71
C ARG A 29 27.34 12.14 2.13
N TRP A 30 27.25 10.81 2.01
CA TRP A 30 28.34 9.99 1.47
C TRP A 30 28.54 10.26 -0.01
N ASN A 31 27.45 10.39 -0.79
CA ASN A 31 27.50 10.71 -2.20
C ASN A 31 28.18 12.08 -2.46
N ARG A 32 27.99 13.05 -1.57
CA ARG A 32 28.68 14.35 -1.64
C ARG A 32 30.16 14.27 -1.28
N ARG A 33 30.55 13.43 -0.32
CA ARG A 33 31.95 13.28 0.14
C ARG A 33 32.80 12.50 -0.86
N SER A 34 32.24 11.46 -1.47
CA SER A 34 32.97 10.50 -2.31
C SER A 34 32.31 10.30 -3.68
N PRO A 35 32.22 11.36 -4.53
CA PRO A 35 31.43 11.35 -5.76
C PRO A 35 31.92 10.36 -6.83
N ARG A 36 33.16 9.85 -6.72
CA ARG A 36 33.73 8.88 -7.68
C ARG A 36 33.61 7.42 -7.23
N LEU A 37 33.68 7.16 -5.93
CA LEU A 37 33.73 5.79 -5.38
C LEU A 37 32.34 5.29 -5.03
N PHE A 38 31.54 6.13 -4.37
CA PHE A 38 30.26 5.71 -3.83
C PHE A 38 29.22 5.28 -4.86
N PRO A 39 29.11 5.89 -6.06
CA PRO A 39 28.18 5.39 -7.08
C PRO A 39 28.46 3.94 -7.51
N ARG A 40 29.74 3.52 -7.48
CA ARG A 40 30.10 2.13 -7.80
C ARG A 40 29.65 1.18 -6.68
N GLU A 41 29.89 1.54 -5.43
CA GLU A 41 29.43 0.77 -4.26
C GLU A 41 27.91 0.69 -4.21
N ALA A 42 27.22 1.81 -4.44
CA ALA A 42 25.77 1.88 -4.49
C ALA A 42 25.17 0.97 -5.58
N ARG A 43 25.84 0.81 -6.74
CA ARG A 43 25.41 -0.15 -7.78
C ARG A 43 25.54 -1.59 -7.31
N TRP A 44 26.60 -1.94 -6.59
CA TRP A 44 26.74 -3.27 -6.02
C TRP A 44 25.67 -3.55 -4.97
N LEU A 45 25.47 -2.61 -4.04
CA LEU A 45 24.41 -2.73 -3.03
C LEU A 45 23.03 -2.84 -3.67
N LEU A 46 22.74 -2.02 -4.69
CA LEU A 46 21.50 -2.08 -5.44
C LEU A 46 21.34 -3.41 -6.18
N GLY A 47 22.38 -3.90 -6.85
CA GLY A 47 22.36 -5.19 -7.55
C GLY A 47 22.14 -6.36 -6.59
N THR A 48 22.81 -6.36 -5.43
CA THR A 48 22.61 -7.36 -4.37
C THR A 48 21.20 -7.29 -3.80
N ALA A 49 20.70 -6.09 -3.50
CA ALA A 49 19.33 -5.91 -3.02
C ALA A 49 18.30 -6.39 -4.06
N ALA A 50 18.46 -6.01 -5.33
CA ALA A 50 17.60 -6.46 -6.42
C ALA A 50 17.60 -7.99 -6.58
N ALA A 51 18.77 -8.63 -6.48
CA ALA A 51 18.87 -10.09 -6.51
C ALA A 51 18.15 -10.73 -5.31
N MET A 52 18.31 -10.18 -4.10
CA MET A 52 17.57 -10.64 -2.93
C MET A 52 16.06 -10.47 -3.10
N TYR A 53 15.61 -9.37 -3.69
CA TYR A 53 14.19 -9.11 -3.95
C TYR A 53 13.63 -10.13 -4.92
N LEU A 54 14.33 -10.41 -6.03
CA LEU A 54 13.92 -11.44 -6.97
C LEU A 54 13.89 -12.83 -6.32
N LEU A 55 14.85 -13.14 -5.46
CA LEU A 55 14.90 -14.43 -4.75
C LEU A 55 13.76 -14.58 -3.73
N ILE A 56 13.45 -13.53 -2.96
CA ILE A 56 12.47 -13.57 -1.87
C ILE A 56 11.04 -13.32 -2.36
N LEU A 57 10.84 -12.34 -3.24
CA LEU A 57 9.53 -11.91 -3.73
C LEU A 57 9.16 -12.59 -5.05
N GLY A 58 10.12 -12.78 -5.94
CA GLY A 58 9.90 -13.45 -7.24
C GLY A 58 9.85 -14.97 -7.11
N GLY A 59 10.82 -15.54 -6.41
CA GLY A 59 10.91 -16.97 -6.17
C GLY A 59 10.11 -17.40 -4.93
N PRO A 60 9.35 -18.50 -4.98
CA PRO A 60 8.69 -19.04 -3.81
C PRO A 60 9.73 -19.82 -2.99
N LEU A 61 10.77 -19.16 -2.45
CA LEU A 61 11.72 -19.79 -1.53
C LEU A 61 11.01 -20.45 -0.33
N LEU A 62 9.79 -20.00 -0.03
CA LEU A 62 8.93 -20.51 1.05
C LEU A 62 7.62 -21.14 0.55
N GLY A 63 7.45 -21.40 -0.77
CA GLY A 63 6.15 -21.77 -1.35
C GLY A 63 6.21 -22.64 -2.61
N TRP A 64 7.23 -23.49 -2.72
CA TRP A 64 7.43 -24.39 -3.87
C TRP A 64 6.21 -25.29 -4.15
N ASP A 65 5.37 -25.52 -3.15
CA ASP A 65 4.08 -26.21 -3.23
C ASP A 65 3.04 -25.49 -4.10
N LYS A 66 3.23 -24.19 -4.40
CA LYS A 66 2.30 -23.35 -5.16
C LYS A 66 2.66 -23.18 -6.64
N VAL A 67 3.84 -23.61 -7.05
CA VAL A 67 4.29 -23.51 -8.44
C VAL A 67 3.38 -24.36 -9.33
N GLY A 68 2.76 -23.76 -10.35
CA GLY A 68 1.87 -24.44 -11.28
C GLY A 68 0.45 -24.73 -10.75
N THR A 69 0.11 -24.20 -9.57
CA THR A 69 -1.23 -24.38 -8.96
C THR A 69 -2.28 -23.40 -9.48
N THR A 70 -1.85 -22.34 -10.17
CA THR A 70 -2.73 -21.28 -10.70
C THR A 70 -2.52 -21.07 -12.19
N GLY A 71 -3.56 -20.59 -12.89
CA GLY A 71 -3.47 -20.23 -14.32
C GLY A 71 -2.60 -18.99 -14.57
N TRP A 72 -2.15 -18.81 -15.81
CA TRP A 72 -1.28 -17.70 -16.24
C TRP A 72 -2.05 -16.41 -16.49
N GLY A 73 -2.85 -15.98 -15.51
CA GLY A 73 -3.66 -14.77 -15.59
C GLY A 73 -2.83 -13.50 -15.34
N ILE A 74 -3.15 -12.43 -16.07
CA ILE A 74 -2.64 -11.09 -15.83
C ILE A 74 -3.84 -10.20 -15.48
N THR A 75 -3.78 -9.54 -14.33
CA THR A 75 -4.77 -8.56 -13.92
C THR A 75 -4.33 -7.17 -14.39
N TRP A 76 -4.96 -6.69 -15.46
CA TRP A 76 -4.73 -5.35 -15.99
C TRP A 76 -5.60 -4.33 -15.26
N ASN A 77 -5.23 -4.00 -14.03
CA ASN A 77 -5.93 -3.01 -13.24
C ASN A 77 -4.95 -2.25 -12.33
N PRO A 78 -4.44 -1.07 -12.76
CA PRO A 78 -3.50 -0.30 -11.94
C PRO A 78 -4.14 0.25 -10.66
N LEU A 79 -5.48 0.27 -10.59
CA LEU A 79 -6.25 0.67 -9.43
C LEU A 79 -6.75 -0.54 -8.63
N SER A 80 -6.29 -1.76 -8.91
CA SER A 80 -6.69 -2.98 -8.21
C SER A 80 -6.53 -2.84 -6.71
N ALA A 81 -5.43 -2.24 -6.24
CA ALA A 81 -5.22 -2.00 -4.82
C ALA A 81 -6.33 -1.15 -4.17
N TYR A 82 -6.86 -0.14 -4.88
CA TYR A 82 -7.96 0.69 -4.41
C TYR A 82 -9.30 -0.02 -4.53
N GLU A 83 -9.54 -0.73 -5.63
CA GLU A 83 -10.78 -1.48 -5.86
C GLU A 83 -10.90 -2.68 -4.93
N GLU A 84 -9.82 -3.42 -4.67
CA GLU A 84 -9.76 -4.47 -3.66
C GLU A 84 -10.05 -3.91 -2.28
N LEU A 85 -9.47 -2.75 -1.93
CA LEU A 85 -9.76 -2.08 -0.68
C LEU A 85 -11.25 -1.71 -0.58
N ARG A 86 -11.80 -1.08 -1.64
CA ARG A 86 -13.22 -0.69 -1.71
C ARG A 86 -14.15 -1.89 -1.64
N GLN A 87 -13.94 -2.91 -2.47
CA GLN A 87 -14.75 -4.13 -2.53
C GLN A 87 -14.68 -4.90 -1.22
N ARG A 88 -13.51 -5.01 -0.58
CA ARG A 88 -13.40 -5.68 0.72
C ARG A 88 -13.97 -4.88 1.87
N THR A 89 -13.93 -3.56 1.80
CA THR A 89 -14.63 -2.69 2.77
C THR A 89 -16.13 -2.94 2.67
N LEU A 90 -16.69 -2.91 1.46
CA LEU A 90 -18.10 -3.22 1.19
C LEU A 90 -18.48 -4.66 1.57
N ALA A 91 -17.62 -5.65 1.29
CA ALA A 91 -17.85 -7.04 1.66
C ALA A 91 -17.68 -7.31 3.17
N SER A 92 -16.91 -6.47 3.87
CA SER A 92 -16.82 -6.50 5.33
C SER A 92 -17.99 -5.79 6.03
N GLU A 93 -18.75 -4.99 5.29
CA GLU A 93 -20.00 -4.39 5.77
C GLU A 93 -21.18 -5.36 5.61
N GLY A 94 -21.21 -6.18 4.55
CA GLY A 94 -22.26 -7.18 4.34
C GLY A 94 -22.21 -7.91 2.99
N ALA A 95 -23.25 -8.69 2.70
CA ALA A 95 -23.39 -9.46 1.46
C ALA A 95 -24.79 -9.32 0.86
N TYR A 96 -24.91 -9.28 -0.47
CA TYR A 96 -26.21 -9.21 -1.15
C TYR A 96 -26.67 -10.59 -1.61
N LEU A 97 -27.97 -10.86 -1.52
CA LEU A 97 -28.63 -12.05 -2.01
C LEU A 97 -29.83 -11.67 -2.88
N ALA A 98 -29.86 -12.13 -4.12
CA ALA A 98 -31.03 -11.96 -4.98
C ALA A 98 -32.11 -13.00 -4.66
N LEU A 99 -33.35 -12.54 -4.47
CA LEU A 99 -34.53 -13.38 -4.28
C LEU A 99 -35.17 -13.67 -5.65
N GLY A 100 -34.74 -14.76 -6.28
CA GLY A 100 -35.34 -15.26 -7.53
C GLY A 100 -34.55 -14.92 -8.81
N PRO A 101 -35.09 -15.32 -9.98
CA PRO A 101 -34.38 -15.26 -11.26
C PRO A 101 -34.32 -13.87 -11.89
N SER A 102 -35.24 -12.96 -11.53
CA SER A 102 -35.16 -11.53 -11.82
C SER A 102 -34.50 -10.86 -10.63
N ALA A 103 -33.29 -10.34 -10.79
CA ALA A 103 -32.49 -9.71 -9.72
C ALA A 103 -33.08 -8.37 -9.19
N GLU A 104 -34.41 -8.20 -9.20
CA GLU A 104 -35.12 -7.00 -8.80
C GLU A 104 -35.40 -6.94 -7.29
N GLU A 105 -35.47 -8.08 -6.61
CA GLU A 105 -35.67 -8.14 -5.15
C GLU A 105 -34.39 -8.68 -4.50
N THR A 106 -33.57 -7.78 -3.94
CA THR A 106 -32.29 -8.11 -3.30
C THR A 106 -32.34 -7.88 -1.79
N VAL A 107 -31.63 -8.73 -1.04
CA VAL A 107 -31.49 -8.64 0.41
C VAL A 107 -30.02 -8.37 0.76
N TYR A 108 -29.77 -7.33 1.53
CA TYR A 108 -28.47 -7.05 2.11
C TYR A 108 -28.33 -7.69 3.50
N TYR A 109 -27.27 -8.46 3.70
CA TYR A 109 -26.91 -9.12 4.95
C TYR A 109 -25.73 -8.40 5.58
N GLY A 110 -25.98 -7.56 6.58
CA GLY A 110 -24.94 -6.89 7.36
C GLY A 110 -24.07 -7.89 8.12
N ALA A 111 -22.76 -7.76 8.00
CA ALA A 111 -21.79 -8.63 8.65
C ALA A 111 -21.46 -8.19 10.08
N ARG A 112 -21.64 -6.91 10.38
CA ARG A 112 -21.28 -6.29 11.66
C ARG A 112 -22.49 -6.12 12.57
N GLU A 113 -22.31 -6.38 13.86
CA GLU A 113 -23.27 -6.01 14.89
C GLU A 113 -23.33 -4.48 15.03
N LEU A 114 -24.53 -3.92 14.87
CA LEU A 114 -24.76 -2.50 15.03
C LEU A 114 -25.20 -2.16 16.46
N SER A 115 -24.68 -1.05 16.98
CA SER A 115 -25.27 -0.39 18.15
C SER A 115 -26.63 0.24 17.78
N PRO A 116 -27.48 0.58 18.77
CA PRO A 116 -28.77 1.23 18.49
C PRO A 116 -28.62 2.54 17.69
N GLU A 117 -27.56 3.30 17.93
CA GLU A 117 -27.27 4.54 17.21
C GLU A 117 -26.89 4.28 15.74
N GLU A 118 -26.02 3.29 15.50
CA GLU A 118 -25.61 2.92 14.15
C GLU A 118 -26.73 2.28 13.34
N LEU A 119 -27.64 1.54 13.99
CA LEU A 119 -28.83 0.99 13.35
C LEU A 119 -29.77 2.11 12.88
N GLU A 120 -29.95 3.14 13.70
CA GLU A 120 -30.78 4.30 13.35
C GLU A 120 -30.15 5.12 12.21
N GLN A 121 -28.81 5.19 12.16
CA GLN A 121 -28.11 5.76 11.03
C GLN A 121 -28.31 4.91 9.76
N ALA A 122 -28.15 3.59 9.85
CA ALA A 122 -28.36 2.68 8.72
C ALA A 122 -29.79 2.80 8.15
N ARG A 123 -30.81 2.95 9.01
CA ARG A 123 -32.20 3.21 8.57
C ARG A 123 -32.37 4.46 7.72
N ARG A 124 -31.52 5.48 7.90
CA ARG A 124 -31.58 6.73 7.14
C ARG A 124 -30.79 6.68 5.84
N GLU A 125 -29.87 5.73 5.75
CA GLU A 125 -28.93 5.58 4.63
C GLU A 125 -29.36 4.49 3.63
N VAL A 126 -30.45 3.77 3.90
CA VAL A 126 -31.01 2.81 2.93
C VAL A 126 -31.41 3.49 1.61
N ASP A 127 -31.21 2.78 0.51
CA ASP A 127 -31.55 3.25 -0.84
C ASP A 127 -32.39 2.19 -1.56
N PRO A 128 -33.60 2.54 -2.04
CA PRO A 128 -34.42 1.63 -2.87
C PRO A 128 -33.73 1.14 -4.14
N GLY A 129 -32.68 1.83 -4.61
CA GLY A 129 -31.85 1.40 -5.72
C GLY A 129 -30.77 0.36 -5.36
N ASP A 130 -30.53 0.11 -4.06
CA ASP A 130 -29.45 -0.74 -3.56
C ASP A 130 -29.94 -2.11 -3.09
N ALA A 131 -30.89 -2.16 -2.15
CA ALA A 131 -31.55 -3.40 -1.75
C ALA A 131 -33.02 -3.22 -1.37
N ALA A 132 -33.83 -4.26 -1.60
CA ALA A 132 -35.23 -4.28 -1.20
C ALA A 132 -35.39 -4.46 0.32
N TYR A 133 -34.48 -5.24 0.94
CA TYR A 133 -34.47 -5.47 2.38
C TYR A 133 -33.04 -5.49 2.92
N TYR A 134 -32.87 -5.08 4.16
CA TYR A 134 -31.59 -5.11 4.87
C TYR A 134 -31.75 -5.87 6.18
N ARG A 135 -30.75 -6.69 6.51
CA ARG A 135 -30.67 -7.49 7.73
C ARG A 135 -29.43 -7.11 8.51
N TYR A 136 -29.62 -6.57 9.71
CA TYR A 136 -28.52 -6.20 10.61
C TYR A 136 -28.59 -7.00 11.91
N PRO A 137 -27.52 -7.70 12.30
CA PRO A 137 -27.37 -8.13 13.68
C PRO A 137 -27.11 -6.90 14.56
N THR A 138 -27.61 -6.91 15.79
CA THR A 138 -27.41 -5.83 16.76
C THR A 138 -26.59 -6.31 17.95
N THR A 139 -25.90 -5.38 18.61
CA THR A 139 -25.04 -5.65 19.78
C THR A 139 -25.77 -6.27 20.99
N ASP A 140 -27.09 -6.19 21.03
CA ASP A 140 -27.95 -6.84 22.03
C ASP A 140 -28.37 -8.27 21.63
N GLY A 141 -27.82 -8.82 20.54
CA GLY A 141 -28.08 -10.16 20.04
C GLY A 141 -29.36 -10.30 19.22
N ARG A 142 -30.07 -9.20 18.92
CA ARG A 142 -31.24 -9.23 18.03
C ARG A 142 -30.81 -9.18 16.56
N ILE A 143 -31.75 -9.55 15.69
CA ILE A 143 -31.63 -9.36 14.23
C ILE A 143 -32.77 -8.45 13.83
N VAL A 144 -32.41 -7.33 13.22
CA VAL A 144 -33.34 -6.31 12.73
C VAL A 144 -33.41 -6.40 11.22
N TRP A 145 -34.64 -6.41 10.71
CA TRP A 145 -34.95 -6.39 9.29
C TRP A 145 -35.61 -5.06 8.96
N ILE A 146 -35.05 -4.35 7.99
CA ILE A 146 -35.59 -3.09 7.51
C ILE A 146 -35.84 -3.14 6.01
N ASP A 147 -36.86 -2.43 5.55
CA ASP A 147 -37.15 -2.28 4.12
C ASP A 147 -36.27 -1.21 3.47
N ALA A 148 -36.40 -1.08 2.14
CA ALA A 148 -35.76 -0.05 1.32
C ALA A 148 -36.04 1.42 1.74
N TYR A 149 -36.98 1.64 2.67
CA TYR A 149 -37.38 2.96 3.16
C TYR A 149 -37.04 3.17 4.63
N GLY A 150 -36.40 2.20 5.29
CA GLY A 150 -35.90 2.27 6.65
C GLY A 150 -36.92 1.84 7.71
N HIS A 151 -38.08 1.35 7.28
CA HIS A 151 -39.12 0.84 8.17
C HIS A 151 -38.89 -0.62 8.54
N ASP A 152 -39.45 -1.05 9.67
CA ASP A 152 -39.40 -2.47 10.05
C ASP A 152 -40.20 -3.32 9.08
N VAL A 153 -39.61 -4.45 8.68
CA VAL A 153 -40.27 -5.42 7.80
C VAL A 153 -41.42 -6.12 8.55
N ASP A 154 -42.56 -6.24 7.90
CA ASP A 154 -43.73 -6.95 8.42
C ASP A 154 -43.41 -8.39 8.84
N LEU A 155 -44.10 -8.88 9.88
CA LEU A 155 -43.83 -10.20 10.48
C LEU A 155 -43.92 -11.36 9.48
N ASP A 156 -44.91 -11.33 8.58
CA ASP A 156 -45.10 -12.37 7.57
C ASP A 156 -43.94 -12.39 6.57
N LYS A 157 -43.57 -11.22 6.05
CA LYS A 157 -42.45 -11.09 5.11
C LYS A 157 -41.11 -11.41 5.77
N ARG A 158 -40.93 -11.02 7.03
CA ARG A 158 -39.76 -11.38 7.84
C ARG A 158 -39.63 -12.89 7.96
N ALA A 159 -40.72 -13.62 8.21
CA ALA A 159 -40.69 -15.07 8.31
C ALA A 159 -40.27 -15.74 6.97
N GLU A 160 -40.70 -15.17 5.84
CA GLU A 160 -40.25 -15.61 4.50
C GLU A 160 -38.74 -15.37 4.30
N LEU A 161 -38.24 -14.18 4.68
CA LEU A 161 -36.82 -13.84 4.54
C LEU A 161 -35.92 -14.67 5.45
N GLU A 162 -36.37 -14.96 6.68
CA GLU A 162 -35.64 -15.81 7.64
C GLU A 162 -35.60 -17.29 7.22
N ALA A 163 -36.56 -17.75 6.40
CA ALA A 163 -36.54 -19.09 5.84
C ALA A 163 -35.46 -19.28 4.75
N VAL A 164 -34.95 -18.18 4.19
CA VAL A 164 -33.84 -18.22 3.23
C VAL A 164 -32.52 -18.28 4.00
N PRO A 165 -31.71 -19.33 3.83
CA PRO A 165 -30.43 -19.42 4.52
C PRO A 165 -29.54 -18.24 4.08
N PRO A 166 -28.95 -17.50 5.03
CA PRO A 166 -28.07 -16.39 4.69
C PRO A 166 -26.91 -16.92 3.83
N PRO A 167 -26.45 -16.16 2.82
CA PRO A 167 -25.20 -16.50 2.16
C PRO A 167 -24.11 -16.58 3.23
N PRO A 168 -23.11 -17.45 3.08
CA PRO A 168 -21.99 -17.49 4.01
C PRO A 168 -21.33 -16.10 4.02
N VAL A 169 -21.63 -15.31 5.05
CA VAL A 169 -20.97 -14.03 5.32
C VAL A 169 -19.58 -14.41 5.80
N ARG A 170 -18.66 -14.59 4.86
CA ARG A 170 -17.28 -14.83 5.20
C ARG A 170 -16.76 -13.54 5.80
N THR A 171 -16.40 -13.58 7.08
CA THR A 171 -15.48 -12.60 7.68
C THR A 171 -14.11 -12.82 7.04
N GLU A 172 -13.98 -12.48 5.76
CA GLU A 172 -12.70 -12.46 5.06
C GLU A 172 -11.82 -11.40 5.74
N PRO A 173 -10.48 -11.60 5.77
CA PRO A 173 -9.55 -10.68 6.40
C PRO A 173 -9.87 -9.22 6.06
N SER A 174 -10.06 -8.41 7.10
CA SER A 174 -10.53 -7.01 7.04
C SER A 174 -9.73 -6.19 6.03
N ALA A 175 -10.37 -5.18 5.43
CA ALA A 175 -9.74 -4.16 4.58
C ALA A 175 -8.38 -3.66 5.11
N GLY A 176 -8.21 -3.59 6.44
CA GLY A 176 -6.94 -3.30 7.11
C GLY A 176 -5.77 -4.16 6.63
N LEU A 177 -5.95 -5.47 6.46
CA LEU A 177 -4.88 -6.37 6.05
C LEU A 177 -4.39 -6.10 4.62
N ILE A 178 -5.24 -5.60 3.73
CA ILE A 178 -4.82 -5.15 2.39
C ILE A 178 -3.99 -3.88 2.51
N VAL A 179 -4.47 -2.88 3.25
CA VAL A 179 -3.74 -1.62 3.44
C VAL A 179 -2.37 -1.88 4.04
N GLU A 180 -2.30 -2.76 5.04
CA GLU A 180 -1.04 -3.19 5.66
C GLU A 180 -0.10 -3.84 4.64
N GLU A 181 -0.58 -4.77 3.80
CA GLU A 181 0.21 -5.39 2.72
C GLU A 181 0.75 -4.33 1.75
N LYS A 182 -0.10 -3.40 1.29
CA LYS A 182 0.32 -2.37 0.32
C LYS A 182 1.29 -1.35 0.95
N ILE A 183 1.12 -0.98 2.22
CA ILE A 183 2.07 -0.12 2.95
C ILE A 183 3.44 -0.80 3.04
N VAL A 184 3.47 -2.09 3.41
CA VAL A 184 4.73 -2.85 3.50
C VAL A 184 5.40 -2.94 2.14
N ASN A 185 4.66 -3.24 1.08
CA ASN A 185 5.18 -3.28 -0.30
C ASN A 185 5.81 -1.93 -0.70
N ALA A 186 5.13 -0.82 -0.44
CA ALA A 186 5.68 0.51 -0.70
C ALA A 186 6.96 0.78 0.13
N LEU A 187 6.95 0.48 1.44
CA LEU A 187 8.10 0.70 2.31
C LEU A 187 9.32 -0.14 1.90
N LEU A 188 9.12 -1.38 1.42
CA LEU A 188 10.19 -2.22 0.89
C LEU A 188 10.87 -1.58 -0.33
N PHE A 189 10.15 -0.84 -1.17
CA PHE A 189 10.77 -0.19 -2.33
C PHE A 189 11.48 1.14 -2.02
N VAL A 190 11.30 1.73 -0.84
CA VAL A 190 11.98 2.99 -0.46
C VAL A 190 13.52 2.86 -0.48
N PRO A 191 14.15 1.84 0.13
CA PRO A 191 15.59 1.59 0.02
C PRO A 191 16.12 1.49 -1.42
N ILE A 192 15.34 0.89 -2.33
CA ILE A 192 15.71 0.77 -3.75
C ILE A 192 15.83 2.16 -4.38
N GLY A 193 14.87 3.04 -4.11
CA GLY A 193 14.92 4.44 -4.55
C GLY A 193 16.10 5.22 -3.97
N ILE A 194 16.39 5.03 -2.69
CA ILE A 194 17.55 5.65 -2.01
C ILE A 194 18.86 5.23 -2.68
N LEU A 195 19.05 3.92 -2.92
CA LEU A 195 20.25 3.39 -3.56
C LEU A 195 20.34 3.80 -5.04
N ALA A 196 19.22 3.80 -5.77
CA ALA A 196 19.16 4.25 -7.16
C ALA A 196 19.63 5.70 -7.32
N PHE A 197 19.25 6.59 -6.37
CA PHE A 197 19.71 7.98 -6.36
C PHE A 197 21.24 8.10 -6.31
N ALA A 198 21.90 7.27 -5.50
CA ALA A 198 23.35 7.24 -5.39
C ALA A 198 24.04 6.50 -6.55
N ALA A 199 23.42 5.44 -7.08
CA ALA A 199 23.97 4.61 -8.14
C ALA A 199 24.01 5.31 -9.51
N PHE A 200 23.03 6.18 -9.78
CA PHE A 200 22.83 6.78 -11.10
C PHE A 200 22.86 8.31 -11.09
N SER A 201 23.46 8.89 -12.12
CA SER A 201 23.44 10.33 -12.37
C SER A 201 22.18 10.79 -13.12
N SER A 202 21.63 9.91 -13.98
CA SER A 202 20.42 10.19 -14.75
C SER A 202 19.17 10.08 -13.87
N TRP A 203 18.34 11.12 -13.89
CA TRP A 203 17.03 11.11 -13.21
C TRP A 203 16.09 10.03 -13.75
N TRP A 204 16.15 9.75 -15.04
CA TRP A 204 15.40 8.64 -15.63
C TRP A 204 15.81 7.31 -15.03
N ALA A 205 17.11 7.02 -14.95
CA ALA A 205 17.60 5.78 -14.35
C ALA A 205 17.19 5.65 -12.87
N ARG A 206 17.19 6.75 -12.11
CA ARG A 206 16.73 6.76 -10.71
C ARG A 206 15.27 6.36 -10.58
N LEU A 207 14.42 6.93 -11.44
CA LEU A 207 12.97 6.73 -11.39
C LEU A 207 12.52 5.40 -12.02
N THR A 208 13.26 4.86 -12.99
CA THR A 208 12.89 3.60 -13.66
C THR A 208 13.44 2.36 -12.97
N THR A 209 14.39 2.49 -12.04
CA THR A 209 14.97 1.34 -11.31
C THR A 209 13.91 0.57 -10.50
N GLY A 210 13.10 1.27 -9.71
CA GLY A 210 12.02 0.65 -8.93
C GLY A 210 10.97 -0.05 -9.79
N PRO A 211 10.34 0.65 -10.74
CA PRO A 211 9.39 0.04 -11.69
C PRO A 211 9.99 -1.15 -12.44
N GLY A 212 11.25 -1.05 -12.89
CA GLY A 212 11.95 -2.14 -13.58
C GLY A 212 12.14 -3.37 -12.71
N LEU A 213 12.53 -3.19 -11.45
CA LEU A 213 12.64 -4.30 -10.48
C LEU A 213 11.26 -4.90 -10.17
N SER A 214 10.24 -4.07 -9.97
CA SER A 214 8.88 -4.56 -9.72
C SER A 214 8.34 -5.36 -10.90
N LEU A 215 8.55 -4.88 -12.14
CA LEU A 215 8.18 -5.61 -13.34
C LEU A 215 8.93 -6.94 -13.45
N ALA A 216 10.21 -6.99 -13.09
CA ALA A 216 10.97 -8.22 -13.08
C ALA A 216 10.42 -9.24 -12.06
N ILE A 217 10.00 -8.78 -10.87
CA ILE A 217 9.36 -9.63 -9.86
C ILE A 217 8.04 -10.21 -10.39
N GLU A 218 7.14 -9.35 -10.91
CA GLU A 218 5.86 -9.76 -11.50
C GLU A 218 6.08 -10.77 -12.64
N THR A 219 7.09 -10.53 -13.48
CA THR A 219 7.43 -11.42 -14.60
C THR A 219 7.89 -12.80 -14.11
N VAL A 220 8.70 -12.85 -13.04
CA VAL A 220 9.12 -14.11 -12.42
C VAL A 220 7.93 -14.83 -11.80
N GLN A 221 7.07 -14.13 -11.06
CA GLN A 221 5.87 -14.71 -10.45
C GLN A 221 4.89 -15.27 -11.50
N TRP A 222 4.67 -14.53 -12.58
CA TRP A 222 3.88 -14.96 -13.74
C TRP A 222 4.48 -16.22 -14.37
N ALA A 223 5.78 -16.20 -14.67
CA ALA A 223 6.47 -17.33 -15.30
C ALA A 223 6.46 -18.60 -14.43
N MET A 224 6.48 -18.45 -13.11
CA MET A 224 6.44 -19.58 -12.16
C MET A 224 5.02 -20.07 -11.86
N ALA A 225 3.97 -19.36 -12.31
CA ALA A 225 2.59 -19.67 -11.95
C ALA A 225 2.41 -19.90 -10.43
N ALA A 226 3.14 -19.12 -9.62
CA ALA A 226 3.37 -19.38 -8.20
C ALA A 226 2.30 -18.78 -7.28
N GLY A 227 1.03 -19.12 -7.55
CA GLY A 227 -0.07 -18.88 -6.61
C GLY A 227 -0.63 -17.44 -6.55
N ARG A 228 -0.22 -16.53 -7.45
CA ARG A 228 -0.85 -15.21 -7.65
C ARG A 228 -0.88 -14.86 -9.14
N THR A 229 -1.96 -14.23 -9.60
CA THR A 229 -2.01 -13.53 -10.89
C THR A 229 -1.08 -12.32 -10.83
N ALA A 230 -0.33 -12.06 -11.90
CA ALA A 230 0.46 -10.83 -11.99
C ALA A 230 -0.47 -9.61 -11.94
N ASP A 231 -0.17 -8.65 -11.07
CA ASP A 231 -1.07 -7.52 -10.77
C ASP A 231 -0.38 -6.18 -11.01
N THR A 232 -0.92 -5.39 -11.93
CA THR A 232 -0.37 -4.05 -12.23
C THR A 232 -0.54 -3.06 -11.08
N GLY A 233 -1.42 -3.32 -10.11
CA GLY A 233 -1.53 -2.53 -8.88
C GLY A 233 -0.33 -2.69 -7.94
N ASP A 234 0.22 -3.89 -7.80
CA ASP A 234 1.43 -4.12 -7.00
C ASP A 234 2.64 -3.39 -7.61
N LEU A 235 2.73 -3.35 -8.95
CA LEU A 235 3.71 -2.55 -9.66
C LEU A 235 3.60 -1.05 -9.34
N LEU A 236 2.39 -0.51 -9.28
CA LEU A 236 2.16 0.91 -8.95
C LEU A 236 2.59 1.23 -7.52
N VAL A 237 2.21 0.40 -6.55
CA VAL A 237 2.56 0.58 -5.12
C VAL A 237 4.08 0.55 -4.92
N ASN A 238 4.77 -0.40 -5.54
CA ASN A 238 6.22 -0.49 -5.50
C ASN A 238 6.90 0.70 -6.19
N THR A 239 6.32 1.19 -7.29
CA THR A 239 6.77 2.40 -7.99
C THR A 239 6.70 3.63 -7.08
N VAL A 240 5.59 3.81 -6.35
CA VAL A 240 5.42 4.89 -5.37
C VAL A 240 6.48 4.80 -4.27
N GLY A 241 6.70 3.62 -3.70
CA GLY A 241 7.74 3.38 -2.71
C GLY A 241 9.14 3.80 -3.18
N SER A 242 9.52 3.38 -4.38
CA SER A 242 10.81 3.76 -4.99
C SER A 242 10.90 5.26 -5.24
N ALA A 243 9.83 5.90 -5.72
CA ALA A 243 9.80 7.34 -5.95
C ALA A 243 9.97 8.12 -4.64
N ILE A 244 9.35 7.67 -3.54
CA ILE A 244 9.53 8.25 -2.19
C ILE A 244 11.00 8.20 -1.78
N GLY A 245 11.68 7.05 -1.95
CA GLY A 245 13.11 6.93 -1.60
C GLY A 245 14.03 7.87 -2.40
N VAL A 246 13.76 8.02 -3.70
CA VAL A 246 14.45 8.99 -4.56
C VAL A 246 14.21 10.42 -4.06
N ALA A 247 12.96 10.77 -3.75
CA ALA A 247 12.58 12.10 -3.27
C ALA A 247 13.23 12.42 -1.90
N MET A 248 13.22 11.48 -0.96
CA MET A 248 13.86 11.63 0.36
C MET A 248 15.36 11.93 0.23
N THR A 249 16.06 11.20 -0.65
CA THR A 249 17.50 11.38 -0.85
C THR A 249 17.82 12.67 -1.60
N ALA A 250 16.98 13.05 -2.57
CA ALA A 250 17.07 14.33 -3.26
C ALA A 250 16.90 15.50 -2.28
N PHE A 251 15.86 15.46 -1.45
CA PHE A 251 15.58 16.47 -0.43
C PHE A 251 16.73 16.58 0.58
N ALA A 252 17.22 15.45 1.11
CA ALA A 252 18.38 15.43 2.00
C ALA A 252 19.64 16.04 1.34
N SER A 253 19.88 15.75 0.06
CA SER A 253 21.00 16.29 -0.71
C SER A 253 20.91 17.81 -0.89
N LEU A 254 19.70 18.33 -1.07
CA LEU A 254 19.42 19.77 -1.15
C LEU A 254 19.70 20.45 0.19
N CYS A 255 19.10 19.95 1.29
CA CYS A 255 19.32 20.49 2.63
C CYS A 255 20.81 20.55 3.01
N LEU A 256 21.55 19.46 2.79
CA LEU A 256 22.99 19.42 3.03
C LEU A 256 23.78 20.42 2.18
N GLY A 257 23.29 20.76 0.98
CA GLY A 257 23.88 21.78 0.11
C GLY A 257 23.67 23.20 0.63
N PHE A 258 22.51 23.50 1.21
CA PHE A 258 22.20 24.82 1.79
C PHE A 258 23.06 25.10 3.03
N PHE A 259 23.09 24.18 4.00
CA PHE A 259 23.85 24.38 5.25
C PHE A 259 25.36 24.56 5.02
N HIS A 260 25.94 23.97 3.97
CA HIS A 260 27.36 24.13 3.66
C HIS A 260 27.69 25.51 3.05
N ARG A 261 26.75 26.10 2.31
CA ARG A 261 26.93 27.43 1.68
C ARG A 261 26.87 28.56 2.70
N GLU A 262 26.09 28.41 3.77
CA GLU A 262 25.99 29.41 4.84
C GLU A 262 27.25 29.43 5.71
N GLY A 263 27.78 28.26 6.08
CA GLY A 263 29.04 28.18 6.86
C GLY A 263 30.25 28.77 6.12
N ALA A 264 30.31 28.66 4.79
CA ALA A 264 31.38 29.26 4.00
C ALA A 264 31.31 30.79 3.90
N ARG A 265 30.13 31.40 4.12
CA ARG A 265 29.95 32.87 4.06
C ARG A 265 30.34 33.60 5.34
N HIS A 266 30.54 32.88 6.46
CA HIS A 266 30.96 33.48 7.75
C HIS A 266 32.49 33.45 7.98
N HIS A 267 33.27 32.89 7.07
CA HIS A 267 34.73 32.96 7.09
C HIS A 267 35.25 33.73 5.87
N SER A 268 34.99 35.04 5.83
CA SER A 268 35.82 35.97 5.06
C SER A 268 36.74 36.70 6.04
N PRO A 269 38.07 36.60 5.91
CA PRO A 269 38.98 37.36 6.75
C PRO A 269 38.89 38.83 6.35
N VAL A 270 38.72 39.70 7.34
CA VAL A 270 38.91 41.14 7.21
C VAL A 270 40.38 41.36 6.85
N ILE A 271 40.68 41.59 5.57
CA ILE A 271 41.95 42.20 5.16
C ILE A 271 41.75 43.70 5.35
N ALA A 272 42.16 44.20 6.52
CA ALA A 272 42.44 45.61 6.70
C ALA A 272 43.83 45.87 6.10
N GLY A 273 43.85 46.37 4.87
CA GLY A 273 44.99 47.12 4.37
C GLY A 273 44.92 48.52 4.94
N GLU A 274 46.06 49.05 5.38
CA GLU A 274 46.27 50.49 5.42
C GLU A 274 47.62 50.79 4.78
N ASP A 275 47.51 51.52 3.68
CA ASP A 275 48.59 52.20 2.96
C ASP A 275 49.28 53.22 3.87
N SER A 276 50.59 53.37 3.69
CA SER A 276 51.25 54.67 3.90
C SER A 276 52.27 54.90 2.78
N LEU A 277 51.86 55.76 1.84
CA LEU A 277 52.60 56.44 0.77
C LEU A 277 53.65 57.44 1.35
N PRO A 278 54.22 58.38 0.56
CA PRO A 278 55.31 58.27 -0.42
C PRO A 278 56.53 59.16 -0.03
N VAL A 279 57.71 58.91 -0.61
CA VAL A 279 58.68 59.84 -1.26
C VAL A 279 59.80 59.00 -1.87
#